data_AF-A0A3M7INL9-F1
#
_entry.id   AF-A0A3M7INL9-F1
#
_cell.length_a   1.000
_cell.length_b   1.000
_cell.length_c   1.000
_cell.angle_alpha   90.00
_cell.angle_beta   90.00
_cell.angle_gamma   90.00
#
_symmetry.space_group_name_H-M   'P 1'
#
loop_
_entity.id
_entity.type
_entity.pdbx_description
1 polymer ?
#
loop_
_entity_poly.entity_id
_entity_poly.type
_entity_poly.pdbx_seq_one_letter_code
_entity_poly.pdbx_strand_id
1 'polypeptide(L)'
;MAAPGHQVLQTVVETVVSKLSADQVNLESIPSHDLQYVLETTGPRMFTVAVLESLTSQLGKTVTYEEISNLTAPKLIGDTLILPVSAFGSGQDHSGSKPWGNDEQLMSHHYFGFKGWKLEHNR
;
A
#
# COMPACT_ATOMS: atom_id res chain seq x y z
N MET A 1 -1.51 1.99 -10.74
CA MET A 1 -0.89 2.94 -11.69
C MET A 1 -1.76 4.19 -11.72
N ALA A 2 -1.19 5.37 -11.87
CA ALA A 2 -1.96 6.60 -11.97
C ALA A 2 -1.32 7.55 -12.99
N ALA A 3 -2.12 8.44 -13.57
CA ALA A 3 -1.61 9.49 -14.44
C ALA A 3 -0.73 10.49 -13.66
N PRO A 4 0.19 11.20 -14.31
CA PRO A 4 0.92 12.30 -13.68
C PRO A 4 -0.04 13.31 -13.06
N GLY A 5 0.23 13.71 -11.81
CA GLY A 5 -0.60 14.69 -11.10
C GLY A 5 -1.93 14.18 -10.55
N HIS A 6 -2.17 12.86 -10.55
CA HIS A 6 -3.41 12.28 -10.01
C HIS A 6 -3.63 12.70 -8.55
N GLN A 7 -4.83 13.21 -8.24
CA GLN A 7 -5.15 13.81 -6.94
C GLN A 7 -4.89 12.87 -5.76
N VAL A 8 -5.32 11.61 -5.86
CA VAL A 8 -5.05 10.59 -4.83
C VAL A 8 -3.55 10.43 -4.54
N LEU A 9 -2.69 10.39 -5.57
CA LEU A 9 -1.25 10.29 -5.34
C LEU A 9 -0.64 11.58 -4.80
N GLN A 10 -1.17 12.75 -5.18
CA GLN A 10 -0.75 14.02 -4.58
C GLN A 10 -1.07 14.04 -3.09
N THR A 11 -2.27 13.61 -2.69
CA THR A 11 -2.63 13.48 -1.26
C THR A 11 -1.67 12.56 -0.52
N VAL A 12 -1.30 11.41 -1.10
CA VAL A 12 -0.29 10.51 -0.51
C VAL A 12 1.04 11.23 -0.28
N VAL A 13 1.54 11.95 -1.28
CA VAL A 13 2.82 12.69 -1.18
C VAL A 13 2.72 13.78 -0.11
N GLU A 14 1.66 14.58 -0.14
CA GLU A 14 1.42 15.65 0.83
C GLU A 14 1.34 15.12 2.26
N THR A 15 0.63 14.01 2.49
CA THR A 15 0.53 13.39 3.81
C THR A 15 1.88 12.90 4.31
N VAL A 16 2.67 12.24 3.45
CA VAL A 16 4.02 11.77 3.82
C VAL A 16 4.94 12.94 4.12
N VAL A 17 4.97 13.96 3.26
CA VAL A 17 5.79 15.16 3.47
C VAL A 17 5.39 15.87 4.76
N SER A 18 4.09 16.02 5.04
CA SER A 18 3.61 16.65 6.26
C SER A 18 4.07 15.92 7.52
N LYS A 19 4.07 14.58 7.51
CA LYS A 19 4.58 13.79 8.65
C LYS A 19 6.07 14.00 8.85
N LEU A 20 6.86 13.86 7.77
CA LEU A 20 8.30 14.03 7.82
C LEU A 20 8.72 15.46 8.22
N SER A 21 7.97 16.48 7.79
CA SER A 21 8.20 17.87 8.21
C SER A 21 7.92 18.08 9.70
N ALA A 22 6.94 17.38 10.28
CA ALA A 22 6.71 17.41 11.73
C ALA A 22 7.87 16.77 12.50
N ASP A 23 8.41 15.66 11.98
CA ASP A 23 9.57 14.98 12.56
C ASP A 23 10.84 15.86 12.51
N GLN A 24 10.97 16.71 11.49
CA GLN A 24 12.09 17.65 11.37
C GLN A 24 12.15 18.69 12.50
N VAL A 25 11.03 18.94 13.19
CA VAL A 25 10.98 19.84 14.35
C VAL A 25 11.70 19.24 15.57
N ASN A 26 11.78 17.91 15.66
CA ASN A 26 12.50 17.21 16.72
C ASN A 26 13.12 15.90 16.18
N LEU A 27 14.27 16.01 15.54
CA LEU A 27 14.98 14.87 14.94
C LEU A 27 15.36 13.79 15.96
N GLU A 28 15.56 14.16 17.24
CA GLU A 28 15.85 13.19 18.30
C GLU A 28 14.66 12.29 18.63
N SER A 29 13.45 12.69 18.26
CA SER A 29 12.23 11.89 18.44
C SER A 29 12.01 10.83 17.37
N ILE A 30 12.80 10.84 16.29
CA ILE A 30 12.70 9.85 15.23
C ILE A 30 13.34 8.54 15.72
N PRO A 31 12.57 7.46 15.89
CA PRO A 31 13.12 6.19 16.35
C PRO A 31 14.02 5.59 15.27
N SER A 32 15.29 5.38 15.63
CA SER A 32 16.28 4.77 14.75
C SER A 32 15.91 3.31 14.46
N HIS A 33 15.90 2.93 13.17
CA HIS A 33 15.63 1.55 12.71
C HIS A 33 14.28 0.95 13.15
N ASP A 34 13.27 1.78 13.44
CA ASP A 34 11.94 1.29 13.78
C ASP A 34 11.10 1.02 12.52
N LEU A 35 10.84 -0.27 12.26
CA LEU A 35 10.01 -0.70 11.16
C LEU A 35 8.57 -0.16 11.27
N GLN A 36 8.01 -0.07 12.48
CA GLN A 36 6.64 0.39 12.66
C GLN A 36 6.50 1.85 12.24
N TYR A 37 7.46 2.69 12.65
CA TYR A 37 7.56 4.07 12.20
C TYR A 37 7.66 4.16 10.68
N VAL A 38 8.52 3.35 10.03
CA VAL A 38 8.62 3.34 8.57
C VAL A 38 7.29 2.97 7.92
N LEU A 39 6.60 1.94 8.43
CA LEU A 39 5.30 1.50 7.90
C LEU A 39 4.23 2.59 8.02
N GLU A 40 4.23 3.34 9.12
CA GLU A 40 3.23 4.37 9.45
C GLU A 40 3.53 5.75 8.88
N THR A 41 4.77 6.03 8.48
CA THR A 41 5.18 7.33 7.94
C THR A 41 5.39 7.30 6.44
N THR A 42 6.08 6.29 5.89
CA THR A 42 6.43 6.25 4.46
C THR A 42 6.08 4.92 3.78
N GLY A 43 5.56 3.96 4.53
CA GLY A 43 5.34 2.60 4.07
C GLY A 43 3.93 2.34 3.50
N PRO A 44 3.62 1.07 3.20
CA PRO A 44 2.37 0.68 2.57
C PRO A 44 1.13 0.99 3.42
N ARG A 45 1.24 0.99 4.76
CA ARG A 45 0.12 1.36 5.62
C ARG A 45 -0.23 2.85 5.45
N MET A 46 0.76 3.73 5.45
CA MET A 46 0.53 5.16 5.21
C MET A 46 -0.07 5.41 3.83
N PHE A 47 0.43 4.72 2.80
CA PHE A 47 -0.13 4.80 1.45
C PHE A 47 -1.63 4.49 1.44
N THR A 48 -2.04 3.35 2.03
CA THR A 48 -3.45 2.96 2.09
C THR A 48 -4.32 3.97 2.83
N VAL A 49 -3.86 4.46 3.98
CA VAL A 49 -4.60 5.47 4.76
C VAL A 49 -4.81 6.75 3.95
N ALA A 50 -3.75 7.31 3.35
CA ALA A 50 -3.87 8.54 2.56
C ALA A 50 -4.75 8.36 1.31
N VAL A 51 -4.75 7.18 0.68
CA VAL A 51 -5.67 6.88 -0.43
C VAL A 51 -7.13 6.90 0.04
N LEU A 52 -7.44 6.23 1.16
CA LEU A 52 -8.80 6.19 1.70
C LEU A 52 -9.29 7.56 2.19
N GLU A 53 -8.41 8.36 2.78
CA GLU A 53 -8.69 9.75 3.17
C GLU A 53 -8.97 10.62 1.95
N SER A 54 -8.15 10.51 0.90
CA SER A 54 -8.36 11.24 -0.36
C SER A 54 -9.72 10.91 -0.99
N LEU A 55 -10.05 9.61 -1.10
CA LEU A 55 -11.35 9.17 -1.62
C LEU A 55 -12.52 9.60 -0.73
N THR A 56 -12.35 9.55 0.59
CA THR A 56 -13.36 10.01 1.55
C THR A 56 -13.67 11.49 1.36
N SER A 57 -12.63 12.31 1.23
CA SER A 57 -12.75 13.75 1.00
C SER A 57 -13.44 14.05 -0.34
N GLN A 58 -13.02 13.39 -1.41
CA GLN A 58 -13.55 13.61 -2.76
C GLN A 58 -15.02 13.18 -2.90
N LEU A 59 -15.42 12.10 -2.24
CA LEU A 59 -16.78 11.55 -2.36
C LEU A 59 -17.76 12.10 -1.33
N GLY A 60 -17.29 12.85 -0.32
CA GLY A 60 -18.13 13.34 0.77
C GLY A 60 -18.74 12.23 1.63
N LYS A 61 -18.20 11.02 1.57
CA LYS A 61 -18.61 9.85 2.37
C LYS A 61 -17.38 9.09 2.83
N THR A 62 -17.41 8.54 4.05
CA THR A 62 -16.33 7.70 4.55
C THR A 62 -16.15 6.47 3.66
N VAL A 63 -14.91 6.25 3.20
CA VAL A 63 -14.46 5.02 2.55
C VAL A 63 -13.61 4.25 3.54
N THR A 64 -14.06 3.08 3.97
CA THR A 64 -13.38 2.33 5.05
C THR A 64 -12.45 1.24 4.52
N TYR A 65 -11.61 0.71 5.42
CA TYR A 65 -10.71 -0.40 5.09
C TYR A 65 -11.48 -1.70 4.79
N GLU A 66 -12.59 -1.92 5.50
CA GLU A 66 -13.45 -3.10 5.32
C GLU A 66 -14.06 -3.14 3.93
N GLU A 67 -14.38 -1.98 3.35
CA GLU A 67 -14.92 -1.86 2.00
C GLU A 67 -13.97 -2.35 0.89
N ILE A 68 -12.67 -2.43 1.18
CA ILE A 68 -11.62 -2.75 0.22
C ILE A 68 -10.82 -4.02 0.60
N SER A 69 -11.25 -4.70 1.66
CA SER A 69 -10.63 -5.92 2.17
C SER A 69 -11.26 -7.16 1.56
N ASN A 70 -10.48 -8.23 1.39
CA ASN A 70 -10.96 -9.54 0.91
C ASN A 70 -11.75 -9.48 -0.40
N LEU A 71 -11.38 -8.58 -1.32
CA LEU A 71 -12.03 -8.45 -2.61
C LEU A 71 -11.82 -9.71 -3.46
N THR A 72 -12.91 -10.25 -3.99
CA THR A 72 -12.92 -11.36 -4.97
C THR A 72 -13.20 -10.88 -6.39
N ALA A 73 -13.47 -9.58 -6.56
CA ALA A 73 -13.63 -8.92 -7.84
C ALA A 73 -13.11 -7.46 -7.76
N PRO A 74 -12.69 -6.85 -8.89
CA PRO A 74 -12.32 -5.45 -8.93
C PRO A 74 -13.44 -4.53 -8.41
N LYS A 75 -13.07 -3.51 -7.63
CA LYS A 75 -13.97 -2.50 -7.10
C LYS A 75 -13.50 -1.10 -7.52
N LEU A 76 -14.35 -0.39 -8.25
CA LEU A 76 -14.11 1.01 -8.62
C LEU A 76 -14.73 1.94 -7.57
N ILE A 77 -13.94 2.86 -7.02
CA ILE A 77 -14.38 3.88 -6.07
C ILE A 77 -13.94 5.25 -6.61
N GLY A 78 -14.90 6.07 -7.02
CA GLY A 78 -14.59 7.30 -7.77
C GLY A 78 -13.86 6.97 -9.06
N ASP A 79 -12.63 7.48 -9.20
CA ASP A 79 -11.71 7.22 -10.32
C ASP A 79 -10.65 6.15 -10.01
N THR A 80 -10.69 5.55 -8.81
CA THR A 80 -9.66 4.65 -8.32
C THR A 80 -10.14 3.20 -8.36
N LEU A 81 -9.44 2.36 -9.15
CA LEU A 81 -9.70 0.93 -9.24
C LEU A 81 -8.88 0.15 -8.22
N ILE A 82 -9.56 -0.59 -7.35
CA ILE A 82 -8.96 -1.49 -6.35
C ILE A 82 -9.15 -2.94 -6.81
N LEU A 83 -8.08 -3.71 -6.81
CA LEU A 83 -8.06 -5.07 -7.33
C LEU A 83 -7.95 -6.11 -6.20
N PRO A 84 -8.47 -7.33 -6.41
CA PRO A 84 -8.18 -8.48 -5.56
C PRO A 84 -6.68 -8.68 -5.38
N VAL A 85 -6.26 -9.18 -4.21
CA VAL A 85 -4.85 -9.44 -3.90
C VAL A 85 -4.19 -10.35 -4.95
N SER A 86 -4.93 -11.34 -5.48
CA SER A 86 -4.39 -12.28 -6.46
C SER A 86 -4.08 -11.63 -7.81
N ALA A 87 -4.66 -10.45 -8.13
CA ALA A 87 -4.42 -9.78 -9.41
C ALA A 87 -2.93 -9.54 -9.70
N PHE A 88 -2.19 -9.10 -8.68
CA PHE A 88 -0.74 -8.90 -8.74
C PHE A 88 0.02 -9.71 -7.68
N GLY A 89 -0.67 -10.48 -6.85
CA GLY A 89 -0.08 -11.21 -5.72
C GLY A 89 -0.32 -12.71 -5.75
N SER A 90 -0.84 -13.29 -6.84
CA SER A 90 -1.06 -14.74 -6.96
C SER A 90 0.17 -15.54 -6.51
N GLY A 91 -0.05 -16.65 -5.81
CA GLY A 91 1.01 -17.56 -5.35
C GLY A 91 1.91 -17.02 -4.23
N GLN A 92 1.54 -15.91 -3.58
CA GLN A 92 2.25 -15.38 -2.42
C GLN A 92 1.62 -15.89 -1.11
N ASP A 93 2.26 -16.88 -0.49
CA ASP A 93 1.75 -17.61 0.69
C ASP A 93 1.33 -16.72 1.88
N HIS A 94 1.98 -15.57 2.06
CA HIS A 94 1.77 -14.69 3.22
C HIS A 94 0.70 -13.60 2.99
N SER A 95 0.06 -13.55 1.82
CA SER A 95 -0.85 -12.46 1.43
C SER A 95 -2.33 -12.86 1.39
N GLY A 96 -2.64 -14.14 1.58
CA GLY A 96 -4.00 -14.66 1.35
C GLY A 96 -4.40 -14.73 -0.13
N SER A 97 -3.43 -14.61 -1.05
CA SER A 97 -3.67 -14.75 -2.49
C SER A 97 -4.02 -16.18 -2.89
N LYS A 98 -4.77 -16.32 -3.99
CA LYS A 98 -5.00 -17.61 -4.65
C LYS A 98 -3.71 -18.17 -5.29
N PRO A 99 -3.65 -19.49 -5.58
CA PRO A 99 -2.56 -20.10 -6.34
C PRO A 99 -2.38 -19.49 -7.73
N TRP A 100 -1.18 -19.63 -8.32
CA TRP A 100 -0.92 -19.24 -9.71
C TRP A 100 -1.93 -19.87 -10.70
N GLY A 101 -2.32 -19.10 -11.72
CA GLY A 101 -3.26 -19.49 -12.77
C GLY A 101 -4.74 -19.29 -12.42
N ASN A 102 -5.05 -18.57 -11.33
CA ASN A 102 -6.43 -18.29 -10.96
C ASN A 102 -7.07 -17.19 -11.84
N ASP A 103 -8.38 -17.05 -11.69
CA ASP A 103 -9.26 -16.16 -12.46
C ASP A 103 -9.06 -14.65 -12.19
N GLU A 104 -8.51 -14.29 -11.04
CA GLU A 104 -8.21 -12.90 -10.68
C GLU A 104 -6.85 -12.45 -11.23
N GLN A 105 -5.96 -13.38 -11.60
CA GLN A 105 -4.57 -13.10 -11.90
C GLN A 105 -4.39 -12.29 -13.18
N LEU A 106 -3.74 -11.13 -13.07
CA LEU A 106 -3.38 -10.26 -14.19
C LEU A 106 -1.88 -10.28 -14.50
N MET A 107 -1.05 -10.79 -13.58
CA MET A 107 0.40 -10.80 -13.70
C MET A 107 1.01 -12.01 -13.01
N SER A 108 2.08 -12.55 -13.61
CA SER A 108 2.94 -13.57 -13.01
C SER A 108 4.27 -12.95 -12.59
N HIS A 109 4.66 -13.10 -11.32
CA HIS A 109 6.02 -12.77 -10.91
C HIS A 109 6.95 -13.95 -11.22
N HIS A 110 7.99 -13.71 -12.00
CA HIS A 110 9.03 -14.72 -12.24
C HIS A 110 10.08 -14.73 -11.12
N TYR A 111 9.96 -13.80 -10.16
CA TYR A 111 10.89 -13.63 -9.06
C TYR A 111 10.52 -14.55 -7.89
N PHE A 112 11.36 -15.55 -7.63
CA PHE A 112 11.29 -16.40 -6.45
C PHE A 112 12.01 -15.72 -5.27
N GLY A 113 11.30 -14.83 -4.57
CA GLY A 113 11.85 -13.83 -3.64
C GLY A 113 12.62 -14.28 -2.40
N PHE A 114 13.02 -15.55 -2.29
CA PHE A 114 13.77 -16.07 -1.16
C PHE A 114 15.22 -16.50 -1.48
N LYS A 115 15.66 -16.44 -2.75
CA LYS A 115 16.99 -16.96 -3.14
C LYS A 115 18.12 -15.91 -3.19
N GLY A 116 17.88 -14.64 -2.86
CA GLY A 116 18.82 -13.57 -3.21
C GLY A 116 19.37 -12.68 -2.08
N TRP A 117 18.52 -12.16 -1.18
CA TRP A 117 18.91 -10.99 -0.37
C TRP A 117 18.80 -11.15 1.16
N LYS A 118 18.02 -12.13 1.66
CA LYS A 118 17.90 -12.45 3.10
C LYS A 118 18.76 -13.64 3.55
N LEU A 119 19.89 -13.90 2.90
CA LEU A 119 20.79 -14.98 3.35
C LEU A 119 21.62 -14.59 4.59
N GLU A 120 21.76 -13.30 4.91
CA GLU A 120 22.72 -12.83 5.92
C GLU A 120 22.14 -12.08 7.14
N HIS A 121 20.82 -12.01 7.34
CA HIS A 121 20.28 -11.43 8.58
C HIS A 121 20.01 -12.49 9.64
N ASN A 122 21.11 -13.06 10.14
CA ASN A 122 21.21 -13.69 11.45
C ASN A 122 22.50 -13.16 12.11
N ARG A 123 22.38 -12.03 12.82
CA ARG A 123 23.32 -11.60 13.86
C ARG A 123 22.53 -11.04 15.02
#